data_AF-A0A1M4NE60-F1
#
_entry.id   AF-A0A1M4NE60-F1
#
_cell.length_a   1.000
_cell.length_b   1.000
_cell.length_c   1.000
_cell.angle_alpha   90.00
_cell.angle_beta   90.00
_cell.angle_gamma   90.00
#
_symmetry.space_group_name_H-M   'P 1'
#
loop_
_entity.id
_entity.type
_entity.pdbx_description
1 polymer ?
#
loop_
_entity_poly.entity_id
_entity_poly.type
_entity_poly.pdbx_seq_one_letter_code
_entity_poly.pdbx_strand_id
1 'polypeptide(L)'
;MDTNLVPCKISVRGDYYRDRYVNSITLHYGINGWNDIKEVKMERNFSNYPDDLFYQATVYVPKDAIVDYVIKYNLGEQGIHWDNNFGKDYHVKVSNDNF
;
A
#
# COMPACT_ATOMS: atom_id res chain seq x y z
N MET A 1 -16.04 21.27 7.54
CA MET A 1 -14.62 21.08 7.91
C MET A 1 -13.89 20.83 6.62
N ASP A 2 -12.93 21.68 6.28
CA ASP A 2 -12.14 21.53 5.05
C ASP A 2 -11.21 20.33 5.24
N THR A 3 -11.66 19.14 4.80
CA THR A 3 -10.75 18.00 4.73
C THR A 3 -9.87 18.25 3.52
N ASN A 4 -8.79 19.01 3.74
CA ASN A 4 -7.71 19.21 2.77
C ASN A 4 -6.97 17.88 2.60
N LEU A 5 -7.65 16.91 1.99
CA LEU A 5 -7.11 15.61 1.64
C LEU A 5 -6.17 15.83 0.47
N VAL A 6 -4.92 15.48 0.67
CA VAL A 6 -3.92 15.47 -0.38
C VAL A 6 -3.69 14.02 -0.80
N PRO A 7 -3.38 13.79 -2.08
CA PRO A 7 -3.06 12.45 -2.51
C PRO A 7 -1.73 11.99 -1.87
N CYS A 8 -1.58 10.70 -1.65
CA CYS A 8 -0.35 10.06 -1.18
C CYS A 8 -0.18 8.76 -1.97
N LYS A 9 0.85 8.72 -2.83
CA LYS A 9 1.18 7.56 -3.66
C LYS A 9 2.06 6.61 -2.88
N ILE A 10 1.58 5.40 -2.67
CA ILE A 10 2.33 4.32 -2.01
C ILE A 10 2.71 3.30 -3.08
N SER A 11 4.01 3.01 -3.17
CA SER A 11 4.58 2.07 -4.12
C SER A 11 5.36 1.00 -3.36
N VAL A 12 5.05 -0.27 -3.60
CA VAL A 12 5.70 -1.42 -2.97
C VAL A 12 6.36 -2.26 -4.04
N ARG A 13 7.64 -2.61 -3.83
CA ARG A 13 8.35 -3.50 -4.74
C ARG A 13 7.78 -4.91 -4.64
N GLY A 14 7.46 -5.50 -5.78
CA GLY A 14 7.08 -6.91 -5.88
C GLY A 14 8.23 -7.77 -6.38
N ASP A 15 8.00 -9.08 -6.39
CA ASP A 15 8.86 -10.06 -7.07
C ASP A 15 7.97 -10.86 -8.03
N TYR A 16 8.25 -10.80 -9.33
CA TYR A 16 7.38 -11.44 -10.31
C TYR A 16 7.21 -12.94 -10.10
N TYR A 17 8.30 -13.66 -9.81
CA TYR A 17 8.27 -15.11 -9.72
C TYR A 17 7.55 -15.59 -8.47
N ARG A 18 7.68 -14.84 -7.37
CA ARG A 18 6.90 -15.05 -6.14
C ARG A 18 5.43 -14.65 -6.32
N ASP A 19 5.19 -13.49 -6.93
CA ASP A 19 3.88 -12.84 -6.88
C ASP A 19 2.99 -13.16 -8.09
N ARG A 20 3.46 -13.93 -9.09
CA ARG A 20 2.69 -14.29 -10.30
C ARG A 20 1.40 -15.07 -10.04
N TYR A 21 1.21 -15.63 -8.85
CA TYR A 21 0.00 -16.33 -8.43
C TYR A 21 -0.83 -15.58 -7.39
N VAL A 22 -0.46 -14.34 -7.08
CA VAL A 22 -1.25 -13.49 -6.18
C VAL A 22 -2.48 -12.99 -6.93
N ASN A 23 -3.67 -13.26 -6.38
CA ASN A 23 -4.95 -12.85 -6.98
C ASN A 23 -5.19 -11.34 -6.84
N SER A 24 -4.85 -10.79 -5.67
CA SER A 24 -4.94 -9.35 -5.42
C SER A 24 -4.00 -8.92 -4.31
N ILE A 25 -3.51 -7.69 -4.42
CA ILE A 25 -2.78 -7.01 -3.36
C ILE A 25 -3.60 -5.82 -2.90
N THR A 26 -3.69 -5.66 -1.60
CA THR A 26 -4.45 -4.61 -0.94
C THR A 26 -3.53 -3.87 0.01
N LEU A 27 -3.55 -2.54 -0.07
CA LEU A 27 -3.00 -1.66 0.94
C LEU A 27 -4.02 -1.57 2.07
N HIS A 28 -3.67 -2.08 3.24
CA HIS A 28 -4.45 -1.93 4.46
C HIS A 28 -3.80 -0.85 5.30
N TYR A 29 -4.48 0.28 5.48
CA TYR A 29 -3.88 1.46 6.08
C TYR A 29 -4.81 2.16 7.05
N GLY A 30 -4.23 2.86 8.02
CA GLY A 30 -4.89 3.88 8.82
C GLY A 30 -4.06 5.16 8.84
N ILE A 31 -4.54 6.15 9.59
CA ILE A 31 -3.85 7.43 9.77
C ILE A 31 -3.51 7.68 11.24
N ASN A 32 -2.33 8.25 11.48
CA ASN A 32 -1.86 8.74 12.78
C ASN A 32 -2.05 7.72 13.92
N GLY A 33 -1.48 6.52 13.77
CA GLY A 33 -1.64 5.41 14.72
C GLY A 33 -2.87 4.56 14.43
N TRP A 34 -3.06 4.12 13.18
CA TRP A 34 -4.12 3.19 12.78
C TRP A 34 -5.58 3.70 12.98
N ASN A 35 -5.82 5.01 12.98
CA ASN A 35 -7.19 5.55 12.97
C ASN A 35 -7.80 5.47 11.56
N ASP A 36 -9.13 5.43 11.46
CA ASP A 36 -9.86 5.45 10.17
C ASP A 36 -9.35 4.40 9.16
N ILE A 37 -9.26 3.14 9.63
CA ILE A 37 -8.71 2.02 8.86
C ILE A 37 -9.51 1.79 7.57
N LYS A 38 -8.78 1.67 6.46
CA LYS A 38 -9.29 1.48 5.11
C LYS A 38 -8.47 0.45 4.35
N GLU A 39 -9.11 -0.14 3.35
CA GLU A 39 -8.45 -1.05 2.41
C GLU A 39 -8.62 -0.50 0.99
N VAL A 40 -7.53 -0.45 0.23
CA VAL A 40 -7.57 -0.10 -1.20
C VAL A 40 -6.79 -1.13 -1.99
N LYS A 41 -7.36 -1.59 -3.12
CA LYS A 41 -6.65 -2.48 -4.03
C LYS A 41 -5.47 -1.74 -4.65
N MET A 42 -4.32 -2.39 -4.72
CA MET A 42 -3.15 -1.87 -5.41
C MET A 42 -3.11 -2.36 -6.86
N GLU A 43 -2.69 -1.47 -7.76
CA GLU A 43 -2.50 -1.77 -9.17
C GLU A 43 -1.11 -2.38 -9.41
N ARG A 44 -1.08 -3.46 -10.20
CA ARG A 44 0.14 -4.16 -10.58
C ARG A 44 0.80 -3.48 -11.78
N ASN A 45 2.06 -3.11 -11.66
CA ASN A 45 2.78 -2.37 -12.69
C ASN A 45 4.20 -2.94 -12.89
N PHE A 46 4.76 -2.73 -14.07
CA PHE A 46 6.15 -3.07 -14.38
C PHE A 46 6.84 -1.88 -15.03
N SER A 47 8.04 -1.52 -14.56
CA SER A 47 8.90 -0.58 -15.30
C SER A 47 9.68 -1.31 -16.39
N ASN A 48 10.07 -2.55 -16.10
CA ASN A 48 10.73 -3.48 -17.00
C ASN A 48 10.26 -4.90 -16.64
N TYR A 49 9.69 -5.62 -17.58
CA TYR A 49 9.13 -6.96 -17.31
C TYR A 49 10.19 -8.04 -17.56
N PRO A 50 10.38 -9.02 -16.65
CA PRO A 50 9.64 -9.24 -15.41
C PRO A 50 10.28 -8.64 -14.14
N ASP A 51 11.43 -7.99 -14.26
CA ASP A 51 12.35 -7.73 -13.13
C ASP A 51 11.94 -6.56 -12.21
N ASP A 52 11.23 -5.56 -12.75
CA ASP A 52 10.86 -4.34 -12.03
C ASP A 52 9.35 -4.28 -11.78
N LEU A 53 8.82 -5.32 -11.12
CA LEU A 53 7.44 -5.37 -10.64
C LEU A 53 7.25 -4.45 -9.42
N PHE A 54 6.19 -3.66 -9.43
CA PHE A 54 5.74 -2.91 -8.26
C PHE A 54 4.21 -2.84 -8.21
N TYR A 55 3.70 -2.59 -7.00
CA TYR A 55 2.29 -2.39 -6.72
C TYR A 55 2.07 -0.98 -6.23
N GLN A 56 1.05 -0.30 -6.75
CA GLN A 56 0.78 1.10 -6.43
C GLN A 56 -0.66 1.37 -6.06
N ALA A 57 -0.86 2.24 -5.08
CA ALA A 57 -2.14 2.85 -4.79
C ALA A 57 -1.94 4.33 -4.45
N THR A 58 -2.93 5.15 -4.79
CA THR A 58 -3.02 6.54 -4.34
C THR A 58 -4.17 6.64 -3.36
N VAL A 59 -3.86 7.06 -2.13
CA VAL A 59 -4.86 7.32 -1.08
C VAL A 59 -5.00 8.83 -0.88
N TYR A 60 -6.16 9.28 -0.44
CA TYR A 60 -6.42 10.69 -0.14
C TYR A 60 -6.57 10.84 1.37
N VAL A 61 -5.62 11.53 1.99
CA VAL A 61 -5.46 11.61 3.45
C VAL A 61 -5.16 13.06 3.86
N PRO A 62 -5.46 13.48 5.10
CA PRO A 62 -5.18 14.84 5.53
C PRO A 62 -3.70 15.20 5.33
N LYS A 63 -3.44 16.43 4.89
CA LYS A 63 -2.08 16.97 4.83
C LYS A 63 -1.37 16.79 6.17
N ASP A 64 -0.07 16.48 6.12
CA ASP A 64 0.81 16.28 7.28
C ASP A 64 0.47 15.06 8.16
N ALA A 65 -0.52 14.24 7.78
CA ALA A 65 -0.79 12.96 8.44
C ALA A 65 0.36 11.95 8.24
N ILE A 66 0.41 10.96 9.11
CA ILE A 66 1.19 9.73 8.92
C ILE A 66 0.21 8.67 8.43
N VAL A 67 0.53 8.00 7.32
CA VAL A 67 -0.16 6.79 6.88
C VAL A 67 0.60 5.60 7.44
N ASP A 68 -0.05 4.85 8.32
CA ASP A 68 0.42 3.56 8.84
C ASP A 68 -0.20 2.46 7.98
N TYR A 69 0.62 1.56 7.44
CA TYR A 69 0.11 0.56 6.51
C TYR A 69 0.84 -0.77 6.56
N VAL A 70 0.13 -1.80 6.10
CA VAL A 70 0.63 -3.15 5.85
C VAL A 70 0.09 -3.62 4.50
N ILE A 71 0.74 -4.63 3.92
CA ILE A 71 0.35 -5.17 2.62
C ILE A 71 -0.33 -6.51 2.80
N LYS A 72 -1.55 -6.62 2.26
CA LYS A 72 -2.39 -7.81 2.31
C LYS A 72 -2.36 -8.50 0.96
N TYR A 73 -1.81 -9.71 0.92
CA TYR A 73 -1.74 -10.57 -0.25
C TYR A 73 -2.87 -11.60 -0.19
N ASN A 74 -3.71 -11.63 -1.22
CA ASN A 74 -4.71 -12.68 -1.40
C ASN A 74 -4.17 -13.74 -2.36
N LEU A 75 -3.94 -14.95 -1.84
CA LEU A 75 -3.43 -16.10 -2.59
C LEU A 75 -4.54 -17.09 -2.99
N GLY A 76 -5.79 -16.65 -2.98
CA GLY A 76 -6.95 -17.49 -3.33
C GLY A 76 -7.20 -18.57 -2.28
N GLU A 77 -7.17 -19.84 -2.71
CA GLU A 77 -7.40 -20.98 -1.83
C GLU A 77 -6.33 -21.13 -0.74
N GLN A 78 -5.12 -20.57 -0.96
CA GLN A 78 -4.06 -20.56 0.05
C GLN A 78 -4.27 -19.49 1.14
N GLY A 79 -5.31 -18.66 1.01
CA GLY A 79 -5.73 -17.69 2.02
C GLY A 79 -5.03 -16.33 1.91
N ILE A 80 -5.00 -15.62 3.04
CA ILE A 80 -4.48 -14.26 3.15
C ILE A 80 -3.12 -14.28 3.85
N HIS A 81 -2.15 -13.59 3.27
CA HIS A 81 -0.85 -13.32 3.87
C HIS A 81 -0.65 -11.83 4.09
N TRP A 82 0.10 -11.46 5.13
CA TRP A 82 0.34 -10.08 5.52
C TRP A 82 1.83 -9.80 5.54
N ASP A 83 2.24 -8.73 4.87
CA ASP A 83 3.53 -8.09 5.09
C ASP A 83 3.32 -6.88 6.02
N ASN A 84 3.61 -7.08 7.29
CA ASN A 84 3.54 -6.08 8.34
C ASN A 84 4.92 -5.67 8.86
N ASN A 85 5.97 -5.81 8.04
CA ASN A 85 7.34 -5.45 8.42
C ASN A 85 7.77 -6.08 9.76
N PHE A 86 7.49 -7.37 9.94
CA PHE A 86 7.74 -8.12 11.19
C PHE A 86 7.05 -7.50 12.42
N GLY A 87 5.83 -7.01 12.25
CA GLY A 87 5.01 -6.39 13.30
C GLY A 87 5.37 -4.94 13.61
N LYS A 88 6.19 -4.28 12.78
CA LYS A 88 6.54 -2.86 12.91
C LYS A 88 5.69 -1.94 12.05
N ASP A 89 4.97 -2.51 11.09
CA ASP A 89 4.24 -1.79 10.06
C ASP A 89 5.15 -0.90 9.19
N TYR A 90 4.55 -0.26 8.19
CA TYR A 90 5.20 0.79 7.40
C TYR A 90 4.55 2.12 7.72
N HIS A 91 5.34 3.19 7.65
CA HIS A 91 4.87 4.54 7.95
C HIS A 91 5.37 5.50 6.88
N VAL A 92 4.48 6.33 6.35
CA VAL A 92 4.84 7.42 5.44
C VAL A 92 4.21 8.71 5.91
N LYS A 93 5.04 9.75 6.05
CA LYS A 93 4.54 11.11 6.31
C LYS A 93 4.04 11.70 5.00
N VAL A 94 2.84 12.24 5.04
CA VAL A 94 2.20 12.90 3.91
C VAL A 94 2.79 14.30 3.76
N SER A 95 3.52 14.55 2.68
CA SER A 95 3.99 15.87 2.28
C SER A 95 3.56 16.18 0.84
N ASN A 96 3.65 17.45 0.46
CA ASN A 96 3.39 17.90 -0.91
C ASN A 96 4.37 17.30 -1.94
N ASP A 97 5.50 16.72 -1.48
CA ASP A 97 6.57 16.20 -2.32
C ASP A 97 6.39 14.70 -2.66
N ASN A 98 5.32 14.06 -2.19
CA ASN A 98 5.04 12.64 -2.47
C ASN A 98 4.54 12.38 -3.90
N PHE A 99 4.78 13.30 -4.84
CA PHE A 99 4.34 13.27 -6.24
C PHE A 99 5.50 13.27 -7.22
#